data_AF-A0A4U1EZU9-F1
#
_entry.id   AF-A0A4U1EZU9-F1
#
_cell.length_a   1.000
_cell.length_b   1.000
_cell.length_c   1.000
_cell.angle_alpha   90.00
_cell.angle_beta   90.00
_cell.angle_gamma   90.00
#
_symmetry.space_group_name_H-M   'P 1'
#
loop_
_entity.id
_entity.type
_entity.pdbx_description
1 polymer ?
#
loop_
_entity_poly.entity_id
_entity_poly.type
_entity_poly.pdbx_seq_one_letter_code
_entity_poly.pdbx_strand_id
1 'polypeptide(L)'
;RGKEAPGGGEGSGAGGDGGGAEEPKAGPGPPCVCPRPVDANRPRRRRRQRRRRRSRWASAGPVGARRMRPLPGAPGVAAAAALLLLLLLPRARADEHEHTEYGMSKTYVKIYKEDKLLATSEFYQDKEEVVLWMNTVGPYHNRQETYKYFSLPFCVGSKKSISHYHETLGEALQGVELEFSGLDIKFKDDVMPATYCEIDLDKEKRDAFVYAIKNHYWYQMYIDDLPIWGIVGEADENGEDYYLWTYKKLEIGFNGNRIVDVNLTSEGKVKLVPNTKIQMSYSVKWKKSDVKFEDRFDKYLDPSFFQHRIHWFSIFNSFMMVIFLVGLVSMILMRTLRKDYARYSKEEEMDDMDRDLGDEYGWKQVHGDVFRPSSHPLIFSSLIGSGCQIFAVSLIVIIVAMIEDLYTERGSMLSTAIFVYAATSPVNGYFGGSLYARQGGRRWIKQMFIGAFLIPAMVCGTAFFINFIAIYYHASRAIPFGT
;
A
#
# COMPACT_ATOMS: atom_id res chain seq x y z
N ARG A 1 58.58 1.68 16.17
CA ARG A 1 59.68 1.35 17.10
C ARG A 1 59.02 0.80 18.35
N GLY A 2 58.84 -0.51 18.57
CA GLY A 2 59.69 -1.64 18.21
C GLY A 2 60.48 -2.06 19.44
N LYS A 3 60.33 -3.33 19.85
CA LYS A 3 61.29 -4.25 20.49
C LYS A 3 60.55 -5.20 21.44
N GLU A 4 60.35 -6.45 21.06
CA GLU A 4 61.31 -7.58 20.99
C GLU A 4 61.57 -8.25 22.35
N ALA A 5 61.32 -9.56 22.36
CA ALA A 5 61.78 -10.55 23.34
C ALA A 5 63.32 -10.67 23.33
N PRO A 6 63.96 -11.51 24.18
CA PRO A 6 63.97 -12.99 24.04
C PRO A 6 63.78 -13.70 25.40
N GLY A 7 63.43 -15.00 25.51
CA GLY A 7 64.22 -16.21 25.17
C GLY A 7 65.29 -16.47 26.25
N GLY A 8 65.51 -17.62 26.87
CA GLY A 8 65.04 -19.00 26.74
C GLY A 8 65.96 -19.90 27.62
N GLY A 9 65.59 -21.18 27.80
CA GLY A 9 66.45 -22.28 28.28
C GLY A 9 66.58 -22.44 29.81
N GLU A 10 66.84 -23.60 30.39
CA GLU A 10 66.67 -25.03 30.06
C GLU A 10 67.34 -25.80 31.22
N GLY A 11 66.69 -26.85 31.75
CA GLY A 11 67.31 -27.99 32.46
C GLY A 11 67.92 -27.77 33.85
N SER A 12 68.16 -28.77 34.70
CA SER A 12 67.74 -30.18 34.78
C SER A 12 68.33 -30.75 36.08
N GLY A 13 67.56 -31.54 36.86
CA GLY A 13 68.02 -32.52 37.87
C GLY A 13 68.68 -31.98 39.16
N ALA A 14 68.74 -32.71 40.29
CA ALA A 14 68.19 -34.00 40.71
C ALA A 14 68.43 -34.17 42.24
N GLY A 15 67.57 -34.95 42.92
CA GLY A 15 67.83 -35.63 44.22
C GLY A 15 67.66 -34.77 45.48
N GLY A 16 67.05 -35.24 46.58
CA GLY A 16 66.48 -36.53 46.97
C GLY A 16 66.13 -36.48 48.47
N ASP A 17 65.13 -37.29 48.87
CA ASP A 17 64.71 -37.73 50.22
C ASP A 17 64.47 -36.68 51.33
N GLY A 18 63.45 -36.76 52.19
CA GLY A 18 62.42 -37.75 52.48
C GLY A 18 61.75 -37.37 53.81
N GLY A 19 60.57 -37.94 54.12
CA GLY A 19 59.93 -37.84 55.43
C GLY A 19 58.59 -37.10 55.42
N GLY A 20 57.50 -37.85 55.56
CA GLY A 20 56.13 -37.37 55.38
C GLY A 20 55.40 -36.88 56.62
N ALA A 21 54.20 -36.37 56.38
CA ALA A 21 53.02 -36.42 57.26
C ALA A 21 51.79 -36.05 56.42
N GLU A 22 50.68 -36.76 56.64
CA GLU A 22 49.40 -36.67 55.94
C GLU A 22 48.69 -35.32 56.08
N GLU A 23 48.06 -34.86 54.99
CA GLU A 23 47.00 -33.85 54.98
C GLU A 23 45.83 -34.31 54.07
N PRO A 24 44.56 -34.01 54.41
CA PRO A 24 43.40 -34.46 53.66
C PRO A 24 43.11 -33.52 52.47
N LYS A 25 42.92 -34.07 51.26
CA LYS A 25 42.50 -33.29 50.08
C LYS A 25 41.03 -33.54 49.72
N ALA A 26 40.35 -32.42 49.56
CA ALA A 26 39.01 -32.25 49.02
C ALA A 26 38.83 -32.96 47.66
N GLY A 27 37.70 -33.64 47.50
CA GLY A 27 37.37 -34.45 46.34
C GLY A 27 37.00 -33.65 45.09
N PRO A 28 37.27 -34.19 43.88
CA PRO A 28 36.76 -33.67 42.62
C PRO A 28 35.34 -34.21 42.34
N GLY A 29 34.50 -33.38 41.74
CA GLY A 29 33.12 -33.71 41.36
C GLY A 29 33.02 -34.86 40.35
N PRO A 30 31.87 -35.55 40.27
CA PRO A 30 31.73 -36.76 39.49
C PRO A 30 31.62 -36.47 37.98
N PRO A 31 32.11 -37.38 37.11
CA PRO A 31 31.96 -37.30 35.67
C PRO A 31 30.54 -37.73 35.23
N CYS A 32 30.07 -37.14 34.12
CA CYS A 32 28.82 -37.54 33.47
C CYS A 32 28.94 -38.97 32.89
N VAL A 33 28.15 -39.90 33.44
CA VAL A 33 28.06 -41.30 32.99
C VAL A 33 26.90 -41.46 32.01
N CYS A 34 27.20 -41.97 30.80
CA CYS A 34 26.21 -42.52 29.88
C CYS A 34 25.73 -43.91 30.38
N PRO A 35 24.42 -44.22 30.44
CA PRO A 35 23.97 -45.58 30.73
C PRO A 35 24.05 -46.48 29.49
N ARG A 36 24.70 -47.64 29.64
CA ARG A 36 24.64 -48.81 28.73
C ARG A 36 23.32 -49.60 28.91
N PRO A 37 22.96 -50.48 27.96
CA PRO A 37 21.59 -50.95 27.76
C PRO A 37 21.20 -52.07 28.72
N VAL A 38 19.91 -52.12 29.12
CA VAL A 38 19.31 -53.26 29.84
C VAL A 38 18.10 -53.78 29.06
N ASP A 39 18.00 -55.11 29.12
CA ASP A 39 17.30 -56.06 28.28
C ASP A 39 15.81 -55.88 27.97
N ALA A 40 15.49 -56.47 26.82
CA ALA A 40 14.18 -56.71 26.29
C ALA A 40 13.40 -57.79 27.06
N ASN A 41 12.30 -57.42 27.74
CA ASN A 41 11.03 -58.15 27.64
C ASN A 41 9.84 -57.45 28.32
N ARG A 42 8.88 -57.02 27.49
CA ARG A 42 7.43 -56.78 27.78
C ARG A 42 7.06 -55.61 28.73
N PRO A 43 6.08 -54.78 28.30
CA PRO A 43 4.73 -55.27 28.06
C PRO A 43 4.15 -54.94 26.67
N ARG A 44 4.28 -55.92 25.75
CA ARG A 44 3.52 -56.02 24.48
C ARG A 44 2.01 -56.31 24.66
N ARG A 45 1.45 -56.26 25.88
CA ARG A 45 0.02 -56.55 26.15
C ARG A 45 -0.92 -55.34 26.11
N ARG A 46 -0.46 -54.09 26.23
CA ARG A 46 -1.35 -52.90 26.17
C ARG A 46 -1.59 -52.31 24.76
N ARG A 47 -0.74 -52.61 23.77
CA ARG A 47 -0.92 -52.13 22.37
C ARG A 47 -1.87 -52.99 21.50
N ARG A 48 -2.14 -54.26 21.86
CA ARG A 48 -3.10 -55.11 21.12
C ARG A 48 -4.58 -54.85 21.45
N GLN A 49 -4.89 -54.30 22.63
CA GLN A 49 -6.28 -53.96 23.00
C GLN A 49 -6.78 -52.64 22.37
N ARG A 50 -5.90 -51.66 22.10
CA ARG A 50 -6.28 -50.42 21.38
C ARG A 50 -6.52 -50.64 19.87
N ARG A 51 -5.91 -51.66 19.25
CA ARG A 51 -6.16 -52.01 17.84
C ARG A 51 -7.50 -52.73 17.61
N ARG A 52 -8.06 -53.45 18.59
CA ARG A 52 -9.38 -54.10 18.47
C ARG A 52 -10.59 -53.19 18.74
N ARG A 53 -10.41 -52.03 19.40
CA ARG A 53 -11.50 -51.02 19.55
C ARG A 53 -11.64 -50.08 18.33
N ARG A 54 -10.61 -49.93 17.49
CA ARG A 54 -10.69 -49.16 16.24
C ARG A 54 -11.37 -49.90 15.08
N SER A 55 -11.43 -51.23 15.11
CA SER A 55 -12.09 -52.03 14.06
C SER A 55 -13.60 -52.20 14.29
N ARG A 56 -14.16 -51.77 15.43
CA ARG A 56 -15.60 -51.88 15.74
C ARG A 56 -16.41 -50.60 15.54
N TRP A 57 -15.77 -49.51 15.11
CA TRP A 57 -16.42 -48.23 14.79
C TRP A 57 -16.44 -47.95 13.27
N ALA A 58 -16.09 -48.95 12.44
CA ALA A 58 -16.12 -48.86 10.99
C ALA A 58 -17.48 -49.30 10.37
N SER A 59 -18.52 -49.53 11.18
CA SER A 59 -19.81 -50.04 10.72
C SER A 59 -21.03 -49.20 11.14
N ALA A 60 -20.85 -47.91 11.45
CA ALA A 60 -21.96 -46.98 11.63
C ALA A 60 -21.63 -45.66 10.93
N GLY A 61 -22.23 -45.45 9.75
CA GLY A 61 -22.15 -44.18 9.05
C GLY A 61 -23.11 -43.14 9.65
N PRO A 62 -22.85 -41.84 9.42
CA PRO A 62 -23.91 -40.88 9.25
C PRO A 62 -23.98 -40.42 7.78
N VAL A 63 -25.21 -40.33 7.33
CA VAL A 63 -25.68 -39.85 6.04
C VAL A 63 -25.23 -38.40 5.80
N GLY A 64 -24.81 -38.09 4.56
CA GLY A 64 -24.85 -36.73 4.02
C GLY A 64 -23.55 -35.91 4.10
N ALA A 65 -22.53 -36.26 3.32
CA ALA A 65 -21.54 -35.30 2.82
C ALA A 65 -20.93 -35.82 1.51
N ARG A 66 -21.34 -35.24 0.37
CA ARG A 66 -20.75 -35.56 -0.94
C ARG A 66 -19.26 -35.22 -0.92
N ARG A 67 -18.39 -36.24 -1.00
CA ARG A 67 -16.96 -36.07 -1.29
C ARG A 67 -16.80 -35.52 -2.71
N MET A 68 -16.37 -34.27 -2.86
CA MET A 68 -15.74 -33.82 -4.10
C MET A 68 -14.39 -34.53 -4.23
N ARG A 69 -14.20 -35.26 -5.35
CA ARG A 69 -12.89 -35.79 -5.76
C ARG A 69 -12.06 -34.63 -6.33
N PRO A 70 -10.75 -34.52 -6.06
CA PRO A 70 -9.90 -33.60 -6.77
C PRO A 70 -9.64 -34.15 -8.18
N LEU A 71 -9.86 -33.34 -9.21
CA LEU A 71 -9.36 -33.63 -10.57
C LEU A 71 -7.83 -33.47 -10.61
N PRO A 72 -7.13 -34.27 -11.42
CA PRO A 72 -5.68 -34.20 -11.56
C PRO A 72 -5.27 -32.89 -12.26
N GLY A 73 -4.05 -32.45 -11.96
CA GLY A 73 -3.54 -31.13 -12.29
C GLY A 73 -3.58 -30.80 -13.79
N ALA A 74 -3.98 -29.57 -14.07
CA ALA A 74 -3.56 -28.84 -15.26
C ALA A 74 -3.03 -27.47 -14.78
N PRO A 75 -1.79 -27.08 -15.07
CA PRO A 75 -1.32 -25.70 -14.86
C PRO A 75 -2.07 -24.70 -15.77
N GLY A 76 -2.92 -25.19 -16.67
CA GLY A 76 -3.71 -24.39 -17.59
C GLY A 76 -5.01 -23.81 -17.03
N VAL A 77 -5.51 -24.12 -15.82
CA VAL A 77 -6.87 -23.66 -15.44
C VAL A 77 -6.92 -22.21 -14.97
N ALA A 78 -5.83 -21.67 -14.40
CA ALA A 78 -5.74 -20.23 -14.10
C ALA A 78 -5.51 -19.41 -15.38
N ALA A 79 -4.66 -19.93 -16.29
CA ALA A 79 -4.48 -19.36 -17.61
C ALA A 79 -5.74 -19.52 -18.48
N ALA A 80 -6.52 -20.60 -18.32
CA ALA A 80 -7.77 -20.85 -19.04
C ALA A 80 -8.98 -20.19 -18.40
N ALA A 81 -8.95 -19.82 -17.12
CA ALA A 81 -9.95 -18.95 -16.50
C ALA A 81 -9.68 -17.48 -16.87
N ALA A 82 -8.40 -17.07 -16.93
CA ALA A 82 -8.00 -15.79 -17.49
C ALA A 82 -8.22 -15.73 -19.02
N LEU A 83 -7.96 -16.82 -19.76
CA LEU A 83 -8.33 -16.95 -21.17
C LEU A 83 -9.83 -17.10 -21.35
N LEU A 84 -10.60 -17.74 -20.45
CA LEU A 84 -12.07 -17.76 -20.56
C LEU A 84 -12.64 -16.37 -20.31
N LEU A 85 -12.09 -15.59 -19.38
CA LEU A 85 -12.47 -14.19 -19.18
C LEU A 85 -12.02 -13.28 -20.34
N LEU A 86 -10.91 -13.60 -21.03
CA LEU A 86 -10.46 -12.91 -22.25
C LEU A 86 -11.13 -13.42 -23.54
N LEU A 87 -11.66 -14.64 -23.56
CA LEU A 87 -12.44 -15.24 -24.67
C LEU A 87 -13.94 -14.99 -24.53
N LEU A 88 -14.38 -14.45 -23.39
CA LEU A 88 -15.71 -13.86 -23.19
C LEU A 88 -15.73 -12.35 -23.50
N LEU A 89 -14.61 -11.77 -23.94
CA LEU A 89 -14.62 -10.50 -24.68
C LEU A 89 -14.98 -10.83 -26.14
N PRO A 90 -15.97 -10.15 -26.73
CA PRO A 90 -16.41 -10.43 -28.10
C PRO A 90 -15.24 -10.19 -29.06
N ARG A 91 -14.81 -11.26 -29.73
CA ARG A 91 -13.81 -11.20 -30.78
C ARG A 91 -14.47 -10.56 -31.99
N ALA A 92 -14.28 -9.24 -32.15
CA ALA A 92 -14.71 -8.50 -33.32
C ALA A 92 -14.11 -9.14 -34.58
N ARG A 93 -14.95 -9.87 -35.32
CA ARG A 93 -14.73 -10.23 -36.71
C ARG A 93 -15.92 -9.63 -37.46
N ALA A 94 -15.59 -8.78 -38.43
CA ALA A 94 -16.55 -8.14 -39.33
C ALA A 94 -17.44 -9.22 -39.99
N ASP A 95 -18.74 -9.21 -39.69
CA ASP A 95 -19.82 -8.88 -40.63
C ASP A 95 -21.22 -9.15 -40.01
N GLU A 96 -22.10 -8.15 -40.20
CA GLU A 96 -23.58 -8.09 -40.13
C GLU A 96 -24.40 -8.51 -38.87
N HIS A 97 -25.09 -7.50 -38.29
CA HIS A 97 -26.42 -7.45 -37.61
C HIS A 97 -26.77 -8.46 -36.48
N GLU A 98 -27.43 -8.16 -35.34
CA GLU A 98 -27.94 -6.98 -34.63
C GLU A 98 -28.47 -7.52 -33.28
N HIS A 99 -28.40 -6.75 -32.18
CA HIS A 99 -29.14 -6.93 -30.91
C HIS A 99 -28.93 -8.23 -30.06
N THR A 100 -27.96 -8.23 -29.13
CA THR A 100 -28.15 -8.88 -27.78
C THR A 100 -27.09 -8.57 -26.71
N GLU A 101 -26.06 -7.77 -26.99
CA GLU A 101 -24.95 -7.50 -26.03
C GLU A 101 -25.08 -6.15 -25.27
N TYR A 102 -26.25 -5.53 -25.31
CA TYR A 102 -26.48 -4.17 -24.79
C TYR A 102 -27.08 -4.15 -23.36
N GLY A 103 -27.10 -5.26 -22.61
CA GLY A 103 -27.82 -5.35 -21.32
C GLY A 103 -26.98 -5.10 -20.07
N MET A 104 -25.80 -5.73 -19.95
CA MET A 104 -24.98 -5.66 -18.74
C MET A 104 -24.11 -4.39 -18.67
N SER A 105 -23.55 -3.97 -19.81
CA SER A 105 -22.86 -2.69 -19.93
C SER A 105 -23.82 -1.51 -19.76
N LYS A 106 -25.04 -1.53 -20.32
CA LYS A 106 -26.05 -0.50 -20.03
C LYS A 106 -26.48 -0.46 -18.58
N THR A 107 -26.44 -1.56 -17.84
CA THR A 107 -26.84 -1.56 -16.42
C THR A 107 -25.72 -0.98 -15.55
N TYR A 108 -24.45 -1.35 -15.79
CA TYR A 108 -23.31 -0.70 -15.12
C TYR A 108 -23.16 0.77 -15.51
N VAL A 109 -23.24 1.06 -16.81
CA VAL A 109 -23.23 2.43 -17.35
C VAL A 109 -24.48 3.18 -16.90
N LYS A 110 -25.67 2.56 -16.74
CA LYS A 110 -26.84 3.23 -16.17
C LYS A 110 -26.68 3.49 -14.68
N ILE A 111 -26.18 2.55 -13.90
CA ILE A 111 -26.03 2.75 -12.45
C ILE A 111 -24.97 3.84 -12.21
N TYR A 112 -23.85 3.81 -12.94
CA TYR A 112 -22.88 4.92 -12.94
C TYR A 112 -23.46 6.22 -13.49
N LYS A 113 -24.27 6.20 -14.56
CA LYS A 113 -24.83 7.42 -15.19
C LYS A 113 -26.05 7.99 -14.48
N GLU A 114 -26.81 7.16 -13.74
CA GLU A 114 -27.92 7.58 -12.88
C GLU A 114 -27.38 8.11 -11.53
N ASP A 115 -26.27 7.58 -10.99
CA ASP A 115 -25.55 8.20 -9.87
C ASP A 115 -24.79 9.48 -10.29
N LYS A 116 -24.22 9.53 -11.50
CA LYS A 116 -23.61 10.75 -12.09
C LYS A 116 -24.63 11.86 -12.38
N LEU A 117 -25.93 11.56 -12.35
CA LEU A 117 -26.99 12.54 -12.58
C LEU A 117 -27.34 13.36 -11.33
N LEU A 118 -26.76 13.04 -10.17
CA LEU A 118 -27.07 13.71 -8.91
C LEU A 118 -25.88 14.40 -8.20
N ALA A 119 -24.63 14.21 -8.64
CA ALA A 119 -23.49 14.84 -7.98
C ALA A 119 -22.26 14.97 -8.89
N THR A 120 -22.29 15.91 -9.84
CA THR A 120 -21.16 16.70 -10.39
C THR A 120 -21.67 17.33 -11.69
N SER A 121 -22.05 18.60 -11.64
CA SER A 121 -22.44 19.35 -12.82
C SER A 121 -21.23 19.56 -13.71
N GLU A 122 -20.95 18.62 -14.62
CA GLU A 122 -19.92 18.77 -15.67
C GLU A 122 -20.15 20.02 -16.55
N PHE A 123 -21.31 20.68 -16.42
CA PHE A 123 -21.67 21.90 -17.11
C PHE A 123 -22.27 22.92 -16.14
N TYR A 124 -21.72 24.13 -16.14
CA TYR A 124 -22.21 25.26 -15.39
C TYR A 124 -23.20 26.10 -16.21
N GLN A 125 -24.28 26.54 -15.58
CA GLN A 125 -25.15 27.59 -16.09
C GLN A 125 -24.53 28.97 -15.80
N ASP A 126 -24.86 29.95 -16.63
CA ASP A 126 -24.40 31.32 -16.41
C ASP A 126 -24.90 31.82 -15.06
N LYS A 127 -23.98 32.37 -14.25
CA LYS A 127 -24.21 32.81 -12.87
C LYS A 127 -24.54 31.71 -11.86
N GLU A 128 -24.34 30.44 -12.22
CA GLU A 128 -24.38 29.33 -11.26
C GLU A 128 -23.28 29.49 -10.20
N GLU A 129 -23.54 29.02 -8.99
CA GLU A 129 -22.57 29.05 -7.90
C GLU A 129 -21.36 28.16 -8.21
N VAL A 130 -20.16 28.72 -8.04
CA VAL A 130 -18.90 27.98 -8.12
C VAL A 130 -18.29 27.96 -6.72
N VAL A 131 -18.09 26.75 -6.19
CA VAL A 131 -17.61 26.58 -4.82
C VAL A 131 -16.08 26.53 -4.80
N LEU A 132 -15.46 27.41 -4.01
CA LEU A 132 -14.04 27.33 -3.66
C LEU A 132 -13.87 26.58 -2.34
N TRP A 133 -13.20 25.44 -2.41
CA TRP A 133 -12.89 24.56 -1.29
C TRP A 133 -11.50 24.84 -0.74
N MET A 134 -11.42 24.98 0.58
CA MET A 134 -10.17 25.06 1.32
C MET A 134 -9.80 23.65 1.79
N ASN A 135 -8.55 23.23 1.59
CA ASN A 135 -8.12 21.88 1.96
C ASN A 135 -7.08 21.95 3.09
N THR A 136 -5.80 21.97 2.74
CA THR A 136 -4.71 21.84 3.71
C THR A 136 -3.73 22.99 3.66
N VAL A 137 -3.06 23.24 4.78
CA VAL A 137 -1.86 24.06 4.91
C VAL A 137 -0.70 23.20 5.41
N GLY A 138 0.54 23.55 5.06
CA GLY A 138 1.70 22.83 5.59
C GLY A 138 3.03 23.47 5.19
N PRO A 139 4.15 23.07 5.83
CA PRO A 139 5.48 23.55 5.49
C PRO A 139 5.91 23.07 4.10
N TYR A 140 6.55 23.93 3.31
CA TYR A 140 7.06 23.58 1.98
C TYR A 140 8.13 22.48 2.02
N HIS A 141 8.98 22.50 3.05
CA HIS A 141 10.10 21.57 3.22
C HIS A 141 9.65 20.14 3.61
N ASN A 142 8.46 19.99 4.18
CA ASN A 142 7.93 18.70 4.62
C ASN A 142 6.50 18.50 4.11
N ARG A 143 6.36 18.07 2.85
CA ARG A 143 5.06 17.87 2.18
C ARG A 143 4.16 16.81 2.82
N GLN A 144 4.70 15.94 3.68
CA GLN A 144 3.91 14.92 4.37
C GLN A 144 3.14 15.50 5.56
N GLU A 145 3.66 16.56 6.16
CA GLU A 145 3.06 17.29 7.27
C GLU A 145 2.04 18.30 6.73
N THR A 146 0.78 18.10 7.10
CA THR A 146 -0.35 18.88 6.58
C THR A 146 -1.39 19.05 7.67
N TYR A 147 -1.90 20.26 7.81
CA TYR A 147 -2.92 20.70 8.77
C TYR A 147 -4.13 21.26 8.02
N LYS A 148 -5.29 21.38 8.68
CA LYS A 148 -6.49 21.95 8.08
C LYS A 148 -6.25 23.42 7.70
N TYR A 149 -6.84 23.90 6.62
CA TYR A 149 -6.62 25.29 6.18
C TYR A 149 -6.89 26.33 7.29
N PHE A 150 -7.99 26.15 8.04
CA PHE A 150 -8.40 27.04 9.13
C PHE A 150 -7.73 26.74 10.47
N SER A 151 -6.72 25.85 10.51
CA SER A 151 -5.83 25.75 11.68
C SER A 151 -4.95 26.99 11.81
N LEU A 152 -4.67 27.67 10.69
CA LEU A 152 -4.16 29.03 10.70
C LEU A 152 -5.33 30.01 10.88
N PRO A 153 -5.11 31.16 11.54
CA PRO A 153 -6.16 32.11 11.90
C PRO A 153 -6.63 32.95 10.70
N PHE A 154 -6.85 32.31 9.55
CA PHE A 154 -7.64 32.82 8.46
C PHE A 154 -9.11 32.84 8.86
N CYS A 155 -9.88 33.69 8.19
CA CYS A 155 -11.31 33.77 8.40
C CYS A 155 -12.10 33.26 7.21
N VAL A 156 -13.31 32.79 7.53
CA VAL A 156 -14.31 32.34 6.57
C VAL A 156 -15.02 33.56 5.97
N GLY A 157 -15.38 33.49 4.70
CA GLY A 157 -16.18 34.53 4.06
C GLY A 157 -17.62 34.63 4.59
N SER A 158 -18.37 35.57 4.05
CA SER A 158 -19.70 35.93 4.53
C SER A 158 -20.78 34.87 4.25
N LYS A 159 -20.57 34.00 3.27
CA LYS A 159 -21.54 32.96 2.87
C LYS A 159 -21.44 31.75 3.82
N LYS A 160 -22.57 31.34 4.39
CA LYS A 160 -22.63 30.27 5.42
C LYS A 160 -23.20 28.93 4.94
N SER A 161 -23.93 28.92 3.83
CA SER A 161 -24.58 27.71 3.31
C SER A 161 -24.22 27.51 1.84
N ILE A 162 -23.90 26.27 1.51
CA ILE A 162 -23.63 25.79 0.15
C ILE A 162 -24.95 25.26 -0.42
N SER A 163 -25.16 25.41 -1.73
CA SER A 163 -26.33 24.85 -2.40
C SER A 163 -26.38 23.32 -2.28
N HIS A 164 -25.33 22.57 -2.66
CA HIS A 164 -25.21 21.13 -2.42
C HIS A 164 -23.74 20.65 -2.56
N TYR A 165 -23.27 19.74 -1.68
CA TYR A 165 -22.06 18.94 -1.91
C TYR A 165 -22.17 17.59 -1.18
N HIS A 166 -21.70 16.51 -1.80
CA HIS A 166 -21.55 15.20 -1.18
C HIS A 166 -20.08 14.78 -1.31
N GLU A 167 -19.44 14.48 -0.19
CA GLU A 167 -18.14 13.83 -0.19
C GLU A 167 -18.27 12.39 -0.71
N THR A 168 -17.35 11.97 -1.56
CA THR A 168 -17.29 10.57 -2.00
C THR A 168 -16.62 9.71 -0.92
N LEU A 169 -16.96 8.40 -0.89
CA LEU A 169 -16.32 7.45 0.04
C LEU A 169 -14.78 7.44 -0.11
N GLY A 170 -14.28 7.65 -1.32
CA GLY A 170 -12.84 7.72 -1.60
C GLY A 170 -12.18 8.94 -0.97
N GLU A 171 -12.82 10.11 -1.03
CA GLU A 171 -12.34 11.34 -0.40
C GLU A 171 -12.38 11.25 1.14
N ALA A 172 -13.48 10.74 1.69
CA ALA A 172 -13.64 10.53 3.12
C ALA A 172 -12.56 9.59 3.69
N LEU A 173 -12.25 8.50 2.98
CA LEU A 173 -11.19 7.56 3.39
C LEU A 173 -9.77 8.13 3.25
N GLN A 174 -9.56 9.12 2.38
CA GLN A 174 -8.28 9.82 2.27
C GLN A 174 -8.08 10.87 3.37
N GLY A 175 -9.12 11.16 4.16
CA GLY A 175 -9.09 12.20 5.19
C GLY A 175 -8.97 13.60 4.58
N VAL A 176 -9.54 13.80 3.39
CA VAL A 176 -9.60 15.12 2.74
C VAL A 176 -10.87 15.80 3.24
N GLU A 177 -10.74 16.59 4.30
CA GLU A 177 -11.85 17.39 4.83
C GLU A 177 -11.85 18.75 4.11
N LEU A 178 -12.77 18.93 3.17
CA LEU A 178 -12.89 20.17 2.40
C LEU A 178 -13.74 21.16 3.19
N GLU A 179 -13.14 22.27 3.57
CA GLU A 179 -13.84 23.34 4.26
C GLU A 179 -14.27 24.42 3.27
N PHE A 180 -15.50 24.93 3.44
CA PHE A 180 -16.03 25.96 2.55
C PHE A 180 -15.36 27.31 2.79
N SER A 181 -14.89 27.95 1.72
CA SER A 181 -14.23 29.26 1.82
C SER A 181 -15.14 30.41 2.26
N GLY A 182 -16.46 30.30 2.04
CA GLY A 182 -17.41 31.39 2.32
C GLY A 182 -17.42 32.53 1.28
N LEU A 183 -16.70 32.39 0.16
CA LEU A 183 -16.68 33.37 -0.92
C LEU A 183 -17.84 33.14 -1.91
N ASP A 184 -18.49 34.22 -2.37
CA ASP A 184 -19.55 34.12 -3.38
C ASP A 184 -18.94 34.27 -4.78
N ILE A 185 -18.69 33.13 -5.41
CA ILE A 185 -18.17 33.06 -6.78
C ILE A 185 -19.28 32.51 -7.67
N LYS A 186 -19.51 33.18 -8.81
CA LYS A 186 -20.52 32.78 -9.79
C LYS A 186 -19.88 32.59 -11.15
N PHE A 187 -20.35 31.60 -11.89
CA PHE A 187 -19.83 31.24 -13.21
C PHE A 187 -20.01 32.40 -14.20
N LYS A 188 -18.91 32.82 -14.85
CA LYS A 188 -18.83 33.96 -15.78
C LYS A 188 -19.25 35.33 -15.17
N ASP A 189 -19.19 35.47 -13.85
CA ASP A 189 -19.45 36.73 -13.16
C ASP A 189 -18.17 37.27 -12.52
N ASP A 190 -17.68 38.41 -13.02
CA ASP A 190 -16.46 39.03 -12.51
C ASP A 190 -16.72 39.72 -11.16
N VAL A 191 -15.90 39.40 -10.18
CA VAL A 191 -15.96 40.01 -8.84
C VAL A 191 -14.85 41.03 -8.74
N MET A 192 -15.23 42.31 -8.67
CA MET A 192 -14.30 43.41 -8.40
C MET A 192 -13.67 43.24 -7.01
N PRO A 193 -12.46 43.80 -6.78
CA PRO A 193 -11.77 43.68 -5.49
C PRO A 193 -12.68 44.06 -4.32
N ALA A 194 -13.03 43.07 -3.51
CA ALA A 194 -13.93 43.22 -2.38
C ALA A 194 -13.30 42.60 -1.12
N THR A 195 -13.43 43.30 -0.01
CA THR A 195 -13.03 42.79 1.31
C THR A 195 -14.10 41.82 1.79
N TYR A 196 -13.71 40.58 2.06
CA TYR A 196 -14.64 39.53 2.50
C TYR A 196 -14.62 39.32 4.01
N CYS A 197 -13.56 39.75 4.69
CA CYS A 197 -13.40 39.56 6.12
C CYS A 197 -12.32 40.49 6.70
N GLU A 198 -12.43 40.79 7.99
CA GLU A 198 -11.41 41.46 8.80
C GLU A 198 -10.95 40.53 9.93
N ILE A 199 -9.63 40.41 10.11
CA ILE A 199 -8.99 39.59 11.14
C ILE A 199 -8.41 40.52 12.21
N ASP A 200 -8.88 40.36 13.45
CA ASP A 200 -8.26 40.98 14.61
C ASP A 200 -7.01 40.18 15.02
N LEU A 201 -5.84 40.82 14.92
CA LEU A 201 -4.55 40.16 15.11
C LEU A 201 -4.10 40.19 16.59
N ASP A 202 -4.57 39.20 17.33
CA ASP A 202 -4.10 38.91 18.69
C ASP A 202 -2.66 38.40 18.68
N LYS A 203 -1.98 38.44 19.84
CA LYS A 203 -0.60 37.96 19.98
C LYS A 203 -0.44 36.50 19.53
N GLU A 204 -1.37 35.63 19.90
CA GLU A 204 -1.36 34.20 19.53
C GLU A 204 -1.54 34.00 18.03
N LYS A 205 -2.50 34.71 17.41
CA LYS A 205 -2.76 34.64 15.97
C LYS A 205 -1.57 35.15 15.15
N ARG A 206 -0.94 36.23 15.61
CA ARG A 206 0.30 36.76 15.03
C ARG A 206 1.40 35.71 15.09
N ASP A 207 1.62 35.10 16.25
CA ASP A 207 2.69 34.12 16.43
C ASP A 207 2.47 32.89 15.54
N ALA A 208 1.21 32.46 15.34
CA ALA A 208 0.87 31.42 14.39
C ALA A 208 1.22 31.79 12.94
N PHE A 209 0.87 33.01 12.47
CA PHE A 209 1.25 33.46 11.14
C PHE A 209 2.76 33.63 10.97
N VAL A 210 3.46 34.18 11.97
CA VAL A 210 4.92 34.31 11.95
C VAL A 210 5.57 32.93 11.87
N TYR A 211 5.09 31.95 12.64
CA TYR A 211 5.57 30.57 12.58
C TYR A 211 5.35 29.96 11.19
N ALA A 212 4.17 30.17 10.59
CA ALA A 212 3.85 29.69 9.26
C ALA A 212 4.77 30.32 8.19
N ILE A 213 5.03 31.63 8.26
CA ILE A 213 5.90 32.34 7.32
C ILE A 213 7.35 31.88 7.47
N LYS A 214 7.86 31.76 8.70
CA LYS A 214 9.22 31.26 8.98
C LYS A 214 9.49 29.87 8.38
N ASN A 215 8.49 29.01 8.39
CA ASN A 215 8.59 27.65 7.87
C ASN A 215 8.13 27.52 6.40
N HIS A 216 7.92 28.64 5.70
CA HIS A 216 7.43 28.70 4.32
C HIS A 216 6.17 27.86 4.11
N TYR A 217 5.13 28.14 4.88
CA TYR A 217 3.86 27.43 4.75
C TYR A 217 3.17 27.76 3.43
N TRP A 218 2.73 26.72 2.75
CA TRP A 218 1.84 26.78 1.60
C TRP A 218 0.44 26.33 2.01
N TYR A 219 -0.55 26.69 1.20
CA TYR A 219 -1.92 26.25 1.34
C TYR A 219 -2.47 25.75 0.02
N GLN A 220 -3.45 24.85 0.11
CA GLN A 220 -4.14 24.25 -1.01
C GLN A 220 -5.62 24.60 -1.00
N MET A 221 -6.14 24.92 -2.18
CA MET A 221 -7.56 25.12 -2.44
C MET A 221 -7.97 24.36 -3.70
N TYR A 222 -9.26 24.15 -3.88
CA TYR A 222 -9.82 23.51 -5.08
C TYR A 222 -11.01 24.30 -5.61
N ILE A 223 -11.08 24.42 -6.93
CA ILE A 223 -12.27 24.84 -7.68
C ILE A 223 -12.50 23.80 -8.75
N ASP A 224 -13.67 23.17 -8.79
CA ASP A 224 -14.01 22.16 -9.82
C ASP A 224 -12.94 21.04 -9.96
N ASP A 225 -12.46 20.55 -8.81
CA ASP A 225 -11.34 19.61 -8.66
C ASP A 225 -9.95 20.08 -9.11
N LEU A 226 -9.83 21.29 -9.67
CA LEU A 226 -8.54 21.87 -10.06
C LEU A 226 -7.79 22.38 -8.82
N PRO A 227 -6.58 21.87 -8.54
CA PRO A 227 -5.82 22.29 -7.38
C PRO A 227 -5.18 23.67 -7.59
N ILE A 228 -5.21 24.46 -6.53
CA ILE A 228 -4.64 25.79 -6.46
C ILE A 228 -3.72 25.85 -5.25
N TRP A 229 -2.50 26.34 -5.43
CA TRP A 229 -1.54 26.52 -4.34
C TRP A 229 -1.21 27.98 -4.15
N GLY A 230 -1.06 28.39 -2.89
CA GLY A 230 -0.57 29.71 -2.53
C GLY A 230 0.35 29.65 -1.32
N ILE A 231 1.14 30.70 -1.13
CA ILE A 231 1.99 30.88 0.04
C ILE A 231 1.30 31.80 1.04
N VAL A 232 1.46 31.51 2.34
CA VAL A 232 0.80 32.31 3.41
C VAL A 232 1.33 33.74 3.43
N GLY A 233 2.65 33.90 3.36
CA GLY A 233 3.32 35.19 3.48
C GLY A 233 4.78 35.10 3.10
N GLU A 234 5.52 36.18 3.33
CA GLU A 234 6.94 36.29 3.03
C GLU A 234 7.64 37.05 4.15
N ALA A 235 8.88 36.65 4.47
CA ALA A 235 9.74 37.41 5.36
C ALA A 235 10.51 38.46 4.54
N ASP A 236 10.89 39.56 5.20
CA ASP A 236 11.76 40.56 4.57
C ASP A 236 13.15 39.97 4.24
N GLU A 237 13.90 40.65 3.38
CA GLU A 237 15.28 40.25 3.00
C GLU A 237 16.21 40.13 4.23
N ASN A 238 15.95 40.93 5.26
CA ASN A 238 16.69 40.92 6.52
C ASN A 238 16.18 39.85 7.52
N GLY A 239 15.03 39.22 7.28
CA GLY A 239 14.44 38.19 8.15
C GLY A 239 13.83 38.67 9.47
N GLU A 240 13.86 39.99 9.74
CA GLU A 240 13.34 40.58 10.98
C GLU A 240 11.83 40.85 10.94
N ASP A 241 11.32 41.24 9.76
CA ASP A 241 9.92 41.58 9.54
C ASP A 241 9.18 40.49 8.75
N TYR A 242 7.93 40.23 9.13
CA TYR A 242 7.07 39.22 8.50
C TYR A 242 5.84 39.88 7.87
N TYR A 243 5.56 39.53 6.62
CA TYR A 243 4.45 40.07 5.85
C TYR A 243 3.47 38.97 5.46
N LEU A 244 2.18 39.26 5.62
CA LEU A 244 1.08 38.39 5.21
C LEU A 244 0.51 38.85 3.87
N TRP A 245 0.18 37.91 2.99
CA TRP A 245 -0.55 38.20 1.76
C TRP A 245 -2.04 38.33 2.04
N THR A 246 -2.61 39.51 1.76
CA THR A 246 -3.99 39.86 2.14
C THR A 246 -4.97 39.89 0.98
N TYR A 247 -4.47 39.95 -0.26
CA TYR A 247 -5.29 40.00 -1.46
C TYR A 247 -5.09 38.77 -2.34
N LYS A 248 -6.18 38.08 -2.66
CA LYS A 248 -6.21 36.90 -3.54
C LYS A 248 -6.91 37.25 -4.85
N LYS A 249 -6.19 37.25 -5.95
CA LYS A 249 -6.75 37.43 -7.29
C LYS A 249 -6.86 36.07 -7.97
N LEU A 250 -8.09 35.63 -8.21
CA LEU A 250 -8.41 34.38 -8.89
C LEU A 250 -8.71 34.69 -10.36
N GLU A 251 -7.94 34.12 -11.28
CA GLU A 251 -8.22 34.15 -12.71
C GLU A 251 -8.71 32.78 -13.14
N ILE A 252 -9.98 32.67 -13.51
CA ILE A 252 -10.63 31.40 -13.84
C ILE A 252 -10.84 31.33 -15.36
N GLY A 253 -10.19 30.34 -15.98
CA GLY A 253 -10.32 30.01 -17.39
C GLY A 253 -11.56 29.16 -17.65
N PHE A 254 -12.39 29.55 -18.60
CA PHE A 254 -13.56 28.78 -19.02
C PHE A 254 -13.56 28.49 -20.52
N ASN A 255 -14.06 27.32 -20.90
CA ASN A 255 -14.33 26.94 -22.28
C ASN A 255 -15.79 26.47 -22.40
N GLY A 256 -16.61 27.29 -23.06
CA GLY A 256 -18.06 27.08 -23.11
C GLY A 256 -18.71 27.22 -21.73
N ASN A 257 -19.23 26.11 -21.21
CA ASN A 257 -19.90 26.02 -19.91
C ASN A 257 -19.08 25.22 -18.88
N ARG A 258 -17.76 25.17 -19.06
CA ARG A 258 -16.86 24.36 -18.22
C ARG A 258 -15.65 25.16 -17.78
N ILE A 259 -15.18 24.86 -16.57
CA ILE A 259 -13.95 25.44 -16.01
C ILE A 259 -12.77 24.58 -16.48
N VAL A 260 -11.73 25.23 -16.99
CA VAL A 260 -10.58 24.56 -17.62
C VAL A 260 -9.23 25.00 -17.07
N ASP A 261 -9.15 26.16 -16.42
CA ASP A 261 -7.91 26.63 -15.79
C ASP A 261 -8.23 27.49 -14.58
N VAL A 262 -7.35 27.47 -13.58
CA VAL A 262 -7.40 28.42 -12.47
C VAL A 262 -5.99 28.88 -12.13
N ASN A 263 -5.83 30.20 -12.06
CA ASN A 263 -4.61 30.84 -11.58
C ASN A 263 -4.91 31.67 -10.34
N LEU A 264 -4.03 31.56 -9.35
CA LEU A 264 -4.05 32.40 -8.15
C LEU A 264 -2.84 33.34 -8.18
N THR A 265 -3.10 34.62 -8.01
CA THR A 265 -2.07 35.62 -7.72
C THR A 265 -2.32 36.18 -6.34
N SER A 266 -1.32 36.08 -5.46
CA SER A 266 -1.38 36.66 -4.11
C SER A 266 -0.67 38.00 -4.11
N GLU A 267 -1.35 39.07 -3.70
CA GLU A 267 -0.79 40.43 -3.61
C GLU A 267 -1.17 41.08 -2.27
N GLY A 268 -0.75 42.32 -2.04
CA GLY A 268 -1.07 43.07 -0.82
C GLY A 268 -0.33 42.55 0.41
N LYS A 269 0.96 42.86 0.52
CA LYS A 269 1.79 42.57 1.71
C LYS A 269 1.41 43.50 2.86
N VAL A 270 1.02 42.93 4.00
CA VAL A 270 0.77 43.69 5.24
C VAL A 270 1.69 43.16 6.34
N LYS A 271 2.41 44.08 7.00
CA LYS A 271 3.32 43.74 8.10
C LYS A 271 2.54 43.25 9.31
N LEU A 272 2.99 42.15 9.92
CA LEU A 272 2.36 41.56 11.09
C LEU A 272 2.73 42.30 12.38
N VAL A 273 1.89 43.25 12.79
CA VAL A 273 2.05 44.03 14.04
C VAL A 273 0.95 43.65 15.03
N PRO A 274 1.26 43.37 16.31
CA PRO A 274 0.23 42.98 17.29
C PRO A 274 -0.86 44.05 17.46
N ASN A 275 -2.09 43.62 17.73
CA ASN A 275 -3.28 44.47 17.93
C ASN A 275 -3.66 45.32 16.71
N THR A 276 -3.36 44.84 15.50
CA THR A 276 -3.82 45.45 14.25
C THR A 276 -4.95 44.65 13.64
N LYS A 277 -5.78 45.32 12.85
CA LYS A 277 -6.82 44.68 12.05
C LYS A 277 -6.32 44.49 10.63
N ILE A 278 -6.42 43.28 10.10
CA ILE A 278 -6.00 42.95 8.74
C ILE A 278 -7.24 42.64 7.91
N GLN A 279 -7.44 43.42 6.85
CA GLN A 279 -8.54 43.23 5.91
C GLN A 279 -8.14 42.24 4.81
N MET A 280 -8.90 41.17 4.68
CA MET A 280 -8.71 40.15 3.66
C MET A 280 -9.63 40.44 2.48
N SER A 281 -9.03 40.50 1.28
CA SER A 281 -9.74 40.86 0.06
C SER A 281 -9.52 39.84 -1.04
N TYR A 282 -10.49 39.73 -1.94
CA TYR A 282 -10.40 38.85 -3.10
C TYR A 282 -10.99 39.52 -4.34
N SER A 283 -10.59 39.03 -5.51
CA SER A 283 -11.24 39.33 -6.78
C SER A 283 -11.26 38.09 -7.65
N VAL A 284 -12.24 38.04 -8.55
CA VAL A 284 -12.41 36.96 -9.52
C VAL A 284 -12.50 37.56 -10.90
N LYS A 285 -11.67 37.09 -11.83
CA LYS A 285 -11.72 37.44 -13.25
C LYS A 285 -11.90 36.19 -14.09
N TRP A 286 -12.95 36.16 -14.90
CA TRP A 286 -13.19 35.09 -15.85
C TRP A 286 -12.50 35.39 -17.18
N LYS A 287 -11.77 34.41 -17.70
CA LYS A 287 -11.10 34.50 -19.00
C LYS A 287 -11.54 33.35 -19.87
N LYS A 288 -11.89 33.65 -21.12
CA LYS A 288 -12.15 32.60 -22.11
C LYS A 288 -10.82 31.92 -22.46
N SER A 289 -10.80 30.59 -22.46
CA SER A 289 -9.65 29.76 -22.81
C SER A 289 -10.02 28.78 -23.92
N ASP A 290 -9.06 28.49 -24.79
CA ASP A 290 -9.20 27.53 -25.90
C ASP A 290 -8.80 26.09 -25.50
N VAL A 291 -8.35 25.88 -24.25
CA VAL A 291 -8.00 24.57 -23.71
C VAL A 291 -9.24 23.68 -23.63
N LYS A 292 -9.14 22.44 -24.11
CA LYS A 292 -10.22 21.45 -24.01
C LYS A 292 -10.36 20.96 -22.57
N PHE A 293 -11.57 20.54 -22.20
CA PHE A 293 -11.83 20.04 -20.85
C PHE A 293 -11.00 18.80 -20.49
N GLU A 294 -10.73 17.92 -21.44
CA GLU A 294 -9.91 16.70 -21.25
C GLU A 294 -8.46 17.06 -20.88
N ASP A 295 -7.89 18.06 -21.56
CA ASP A 295 -6.50 18.50 -21.38
C ASP A 295 -6.30 19.46 -20.19
N ARG A 296 -7.36 19.73 -19.40
CA ARG A 296 -7.33 20.75 -18.34
C ARG A 296 -6.31 20.45 -17.23
N PHE A 297 -5.98 19.17 -17.03
CA PHE A 297 -5.01 18.73 -16.03
C PHE A 297 -3.56 18.75 -16.53
N ASP A 298 -3.32 18.90 -17.84
CA ASP A 298 -1.98 18.83 -18.42
C ASP A 298 -1.01 19.86 -17.83
N LYS A 299 -1.53 21.05 -17.51
CA LYS A 299 -0.79 22.12 -16.82
C LYS A 299 -0.19 21.65 -15.48
N TYR A 300 -0.87 20.74 -14.78
CA TYR A 300 -0.44 20.19 -13.50
C TYR A 300 0.39 18.91 -13.64
N LEU A 301 0.42 18.32 -14.83
CA LEU A 301 1.17 17.11 -15.14
C LEU A 301 2.46 17.41 -15.90
N ASP A 302 2.78 18.69 -16.15
CA ASP A 302 3.88 19.10 -17.02
C ASP A 302 5.20 18.37 -16.66
N PRO A 303 5.68 17.49 -17.54
CA PRO A 303 6.88 16.70 -17.32
C PRO A 303 8.11 17.58 -17.07
N SER A 304 8.15 18.81 -17.57
CA SER A 304 9.30 19.71 -17.38
C SER A 304 9.50 20.12 -15.91
N PHE A 305 8.44 20.14 -15.11
CA PHE A 305 8.48 20.44 -13.68
C PHE A 305 8.73 19.18 -12.82
N PHE A 306 8.13 18.04 -13.17
CA PHE A 306 8.28 16.78 -12.43
C PHE A 306 9.51 15.95 -12.82
N GLN A 307 10.14 16.23 -13.97
CA GLN A 307 11.35 15.55 -14.42
C GLN A 307 12.57 16.44 -14.25
N HIS A 308 13.23 16.31 -13.08
CA HIS A 308 14.69 16.26 -13.17
C HIS A 308 15.03 15.09 -14.11
N ARG A 309 15.74 15.38 -15.21
CA ARG A 309 16.17 14.43 -16.26
C ARG A 309 17.16 13.35 -15.75
N ILE A 310 16.80 12.63 -14.69
CA ILE A 310 17.69 11.74 -13.93
C ILE A 310 17.09 10.33 -13.73
N HIS A 311 15.80 10.11 -14.04
CA HIS A 311 15.18 8.79 -13.80
C HIS A 311 15.76 7.67 -14.67
N TRP A 312 16.18 7.96 -15.91
CA TRP A 312 16.75 6.93 -16.79
C TRP A 312 18.11 6.43 -16.29
N PHE A 313 18.90 7.28 -15.62
CA PHE A 313 20.17 6.87 -15.02
C PHE A 313 19.96 5.90 -13.84
N SER A 314 18.96 6.16 -13.00
CA SER A 314 18.57 5.26 -11.89
C SER A 314 18.00 3.92 -12.40
N ILE A 315 17.18 3.96 -13.46
CA ILE A 315 16.64 2.76 -14.11
C ILE A 315 17.78 1.94 -14.72
N PHE A 316 18.71 2.57 -15.44
CA PHE A 316 19.86 1.86 -16.02
C PHE A 316 20.77 1.27 -14.93
N ASN A 317 21.06 2.02 -13.88
CA ASN A 317 21.90 1.56 -12.77
C ASN A 317 21.29 0.34 -12.04
N SER A 318 19.98 0.37 -11.76
CA SER A 318 19.28 -0.77 -11.16
C SER A 318 19.15 -1.96 -12.13
N PHE A 319 18.92 -1.71 -13.42
CA PHE A 319 18.82 -2.75 -14.45
C PHE A 319 20.15 -3.50 -14.66
N MET A 320 21.28 -2.78 -14.71
CA MET A 320 22.62 -3.39 -14.80
C MET A 320 22.92 -4.29 -13.60
N MET A 321 22.55 -3.89 -12.39
CA MET A 321 22.71 -4.70 -11.18
C MET A 321 21.90 -6.00 -11.25
N VAL A 322 20.66 -5.95 -11.76
CA VAL A 322 19.83 -7.15 -11.93
C VAL A 322 20.45 -8.11 -12.95
N ILE A 323 20.91 -7.61 -14.10
CA ILE A 323 21.58 -8.45 -15.11
C ILE A 323 22.83 -9.12 -14.51
N PHE A 324 23.63 -8.36 -13.76
CA PHE A 324 24.84 -8.89 -13.15
C PHE A 324 24.54 -9.98 -12.11
N LEU A 325 23.54 -9.77 -11.25
CA LEU A 325 23.06 -10.76 -10.28
C LEU A 325 22.54 -12.03 -10.96
N VAL A 326 21.70 -11.89 -12.00
CA VAL A 326 21.20 -13.03 -12.77
C VAL A 326 22.34 -13.78 -13.45
N GLY A 327 23.32 -13.05 -14.01
CA GLY A 327 24.51 -13.62 -14.64
C GLY A 327 25.36 -14.42 -13.65
N LEU A 328 25.64 -13.87 -12.47
CA LEU A 328 26.39 -14.57 -11.41
C LEU A 328 25.64 -15.81 -10.91
N VAL A 329 24.35 -15.68 -10.61
CA VAL A 329 23.52 -16.82 -10.17
C VAL A 329 23.48 -17.91 -11.25
N SER A 330 23.30 -17.52 -12.52
CA SER A 330 23.31 -18.44 -13.66
C SER A 330 24.67 -19.11 -13.85
N MET A 331 25.79 -18.38 -13.70
CA MET A 331 27.14 -18.95 -13.75
C MET A 331 27.36 -19.97 -12.63
N ILE A 332 26.96 -19.64 -11.40
CA ILE A 332 27.05 -20.57 -10.26
C ILE A 332 26.20 -21.81 -10.54
N LEU A 333 24.95 -21.63 -10.96
CA LEU A 333 24.04 -22.73 -11.29
C LEU A 333 24.57 -23.61 -12.44
N MET A 334 25.12 -23.01 -13.50
CA MET A 334 25.72 -23.73 -14.61
C MET A 334 27.03 -24.43 -14.21
N ARG A 335 27.77 -23.86 -13.26
CA ARG A 335 28.97 -24.48 -12.71
C ARG A 335 28.62 -25.66 -11.81
N THR A 336 27.57 -25.57 -10.99
CA THR A 336 27.06 -26.69 -10.19
C THR A 336 26.46 -27.75 -11.09
N LEU A 337 25.61 -27.40 -12.05
CA LEU A 337 25.00 -28.35 -12.99
C LEU A 337 26.04 -29.09 -13.83
N ARG A 338 27.05 -28.40 -14.39
CA ARG A 338 28.12 -29.10 -15.14
C ARG A 338 28.96 -30.01 -14.25
N LYS A 339 29.22 -29.60 -13.01
CA LYS A 339 29.94 -30.43 -12.02
C LYS A 339 29.12 -31.66 -11.64
N ASP A 340 27.82 -31.48 -11.40
CA ASP A 340 26.90 -32.56 -11.03
C ASP A 340 26.71 -33.50 -12.22
N TYR A 341 26.54 -32.99 -13.45
CA TYR A 341 26.43 -33.80 -14.66
C TYR A 341 27.70 -34.62 -14.93
N ALA A 342 28.89 -34.02 -14.80
CA ALA A 342 30.17 -34.73 -14.97
C ALA A 342 30.43 -35.76 -13.85
N ARG A 343 29.81 -35.58 -12.68
CA ARG A 343 29.81 -36.56 -11.60
C ARG A 343 28.93 -37.74 -11.94
N TYR A 344 27.67 -37.49 -12.35
CA TYR A 344 26.75 -38.55 -12.76
C TYR A 344 27.25 -39.35 -13.97
N SER A 345 27.91 -38.71 -14.95
CA SER A 345 28.47 -39.43 -16.10
C SER A 345 29.66 -40.33 -15.73
N LYS A 346 30.45 -39.97 -14.71
CA LYS A 346 31.55 -40.83 -14.20
C LYS A 346 31.05 -41.94 -13.30
N GLU A 347 30.01 -41.68 -12.52
CA GLU A 347 29.31 -42.70 -11.73
C GLU A 347 28.52 -43.68 -12.63
N GLU A 348 28.23 -43.33 -13.89
CA GLU A 348 27.73 -44.24 -14.92
C GLU A 348 28.75 -45.25 -15.44
N GLU A 349 30.03 -44.86 -15.51
CA GLU A 349 31.12 -45.71 -16.00
C GLU A 349 31.76 -46.59 -14.90
N MET A 350 31.50 -46.28 -13.62
CA MET A 350 32.04 -46.99 -12.46
C MET A 350 30.89 -47.73 -11.73
N ASP A 351 30.72 -49.00 -12.09
CA ASP A 351 29.87 -50.03 -11.47
C ASP A 351 28.33 -49.92 -11.62
N ASP A 352 27.82 -50.53 -12.70
CA ASP A 352 26.42 -50.92 -12.91
C ASP A 352 25.83 -51.89 -11.85
N MET A 353 26.59 -52.30 -10.83
CA MET A 353 26.17 -53.28 -9.82
C MET A 353 25.89 -52.70 -8.42
N ASP A 354 26.43 -51.53 -8.06
CA ASP A 354 26.15 -50.85 -6.77
C ASP A 354 25.18 -49.67 -6.90
N ARG A 355 24.76 -49.37 -8.14
CA ARG A 355 24.06 -48.14 -8.53
C ARG A 355 22.55 -48.17 -8.29
N ASP A 356 21.93 -49.34 -8.13
CA ASP A 356 20.47 -49.48 -8.04
C ASP A 356 19.91 -49.32 -6.61
N LEU A 357 20.75 -49.09 -5.59
CA LEU A 357 20.32 -49.03 -4.17
C LEU A 357 20.63 -47.72 -3.43
N GLY A 358 21.52 -46.86 -3.94
CA GLY A 358 22.05 -45.72 -3.17
C GLY A 358 21.48 -44.34 -3.52
N ASP A 359 21.37 -44.02 -4.82
CA ASP A 359 21.27 -42.61 -5.26
C ASP A 359 19.88 -42.17 -5.72
N GLU A 360 18.91 -43.09 -5.79
CA GLU A 360 17.50 -42.73 -5.93
C GLU A 360 16.89 -42.09 -4.66
N TYR A 361 17.63 -42.02 -3.55
CA TYR A 361 17.03 -41.87 -2.23
C TYR A 361 16.82 -40.44 -1.74
N GLY A 362 17.64 -39.45 -2.11
CA GLY A 362 17.59 -38.12 -1.47
C GLY A 362 16.33 -37.30 -1.81
N TRP A 363 16.19 -36.90 -3.08
CA TRP A 363 15.08 -36.03 -3.48
C TRP A 363 13.73 -36.76 -3.56
N LYS A 364 13.70 -38.07 -3.88
CA LYS A 364 12.48 -38.90 -3.83
C LYS A 364 11.95 -39.05 -2.40
N GLN A 365 12.83 -39.11 -1.38
CA GLN A 365 12.40 -39.06 0.02
C GLN A 365 11.81 -37.68 0.40
N VAL A 366 12.41 -36.60 -0.09
CA VAL A 366 11.96 -35.22 0.21
C VAL A 366 10.72 -34.82 -0.60
N HIS A 367 10.44 -35.45 -1.74
CA HIS A 367 9.25 -35.19 -2.54
C HIS A 367 7.95 -35.41 -1.74
N GLY A 368 7.97 -36.32 -0.76
CA GLY A 368 6.86 -36.51 0.19
C GLY A 368 6.76 -35.44 1.28
N ASP A 369 7.89 -34.82 1.65
CA ASP A 369 7.96 -33.78 2.68
C ASP A 369 7.48 -32.40 2.19
N VAL A 370 7.52 -32.14 0.87
CA VAL A 370 6.94 -30.92 0.27
C VAL A 370 5.44 -30.79 0.54
N PHE A 371 4.74 -31.92 0.68
CA PHE A 371 3.29 -31.95 0.97
C PHE A 371 2.99 -32.07 2.46
N ARG A 372 4.01 -31.99 3.33
CA ARG A 372 3.79 -32.03 4.76
C ARG A 372 2.96 -30.81 5.17
N PRO A 373 1.84 -31.01 5.90
CA PRO A 373 1.04 -29.90 6.36
C PRO A 373 1.90 -29.01 7.27
N SER A 374 1.82 -27.70 7.07
CA SER A 374 2.50 -26.75 7.93
C SER A 374 1.95 -26.84 9.36
N SER A 375 2.72 -26.39 10.36
CA SER A 375 2.27 -26.38 11.76
C SER A 375 0.98 -25.58 11.97
N HIS A 376 0.77 -24.55 11.13
CA HIS A 376 -0.42 -23.69 11.13
C HIS A 376 -1.01 -23.58 9.71
N PRO A 377 -1.69 -24.63 9.22
CA PRO A 377 -2.16 -24.69 7.83
C PRO A 377 -3.22 -23.63 7.53
N LEU A 378 -3.95 -23.19 8.56
CA LEU A 378 -5.02 -22.21 8.42
C LEU A 378 -4.48 -20.81 8.10
N ILE A 379 -3.52 -20.31 8.88
CA ILE A 379 -2.94 -18.97 8.66
C ILE A 379 -2.12 -18.96 7.37
N PHE A 380 -1.31 -20.01 7.18
CA PHE A 380 -0.46 -20.15 6.00
C PHE A 380 -1.26 -20.12 4.69
N SER A 381 -2.31 -20.96 4.58
CA SER A 381 -3.16 -20.98 3.39
C SER A 381 -3.91 -19.66 3.17
N SER A 382 -4.33 -18.99 4.24
CA SER A 382 -5.02 -17.69 4.16
C SER A 382 -4.08 -16.57 3.70
N LEU A 383 -2.82 -16.57 4.12
CA LEU A 383 -1.80 -15.62 3.65
C LEU A 383 -1.49 -15.81 2.16
N ILE A 384 -1.35 -17.06 1.70
CA ILE A 384 -1.12 -17.35 0.28
C ILE A 384 -2.33 -16.93 -0.58
N GLY A 385 -3.55 -17.28 -0.16
CA GLY A 385 -4.77 -16.85 -0.85
C GLY A 385 -4.91 -15.33 -0.92
N SER A 386 -4.64 -14.63 0.18
CA SER A 386 -4.65 -13.17 0.23
C SER A 386 -3.56 -12.56 -0.65
N GLY A 387 -2.36 -13.15 -0.70
CA GLY A 387 -1.28 -12.70 -1.57
C GLY A 387 -1.63 -12.81 -3.05
N CYS A 388 -2.22 -13.94 -3.47
CA CYS A 388 -2.73 -14.11 -4.83
C CYS A 388 -3.85 -13.11 -5.17
N GLN A 389 -4.74 -12.82 -4.21
CA GLN A 389 -5.79 -11.82 -4.38
C GLN A 389 -5.19 -10.41 -4.56
N ILE A 390 -4.29 -9.98 -3.67
CA ILE A 390 -3.65 -8.65 -3.75
C ILE A 390 -2.91 -8.52 -5.07
N PHE A 391 -2.18 -9.55 -5.51
CA PHE A 391 -1.49 -9.53 -6.80
C PHE A 391 -2.46 -9.35 -7.97
N ALA A 392 -3.60 -10.06 -7.97
CA ALA A 392 -4.63 -9.91 -8.98
C ALA A 392 -5.26 -8.50 -8.96
N VAL A 393 -5.55 -7.97 -7.77
CA VAL A 393 -6.08 -6.61 -7.59
C VAL A 393 -5.10 -5.58 -8.12
N SER A 394 -3.82 -5.65 -7.75
CA SER A 394 -2.80 -4.73 -8.24
C SER A 394 -2.69 -4.75 -9.76
N LEU A 395 -2.69 -5.94 -10.38
CA LEU A 395 -2.63 -6.07 -11.83
C LEU A 395 -3.86 -5.47 -12.52
N ILE A 396 -5.07 -5.75 -12.00
CA ILE A 396 -6.31 -5.20 -12.57
C ILE A 396 -6.35 -3.68 -12.42
N VAL A 397 -6.06 -3.15 -11.23
CA VAL A 397 -6.06 -1.70 -10.98
C VAL A 397 -5.04 -0.99 -11.87
N ILE A 398 -3.86 -1.57 -12.10
CA ILE A 398 -2.87 -1.01 -13.03
C ILE A 398 -3.42 -0.96 -14.47
N ILE A 399 -4.08 -2.03 -14.92
CA ILE A 399 -4.66 -2.06 -16.27
C ILE A 399 -5.79 -1.03 -16.40
N VAL A 400 -6.68 -0.93 -15.41
CA VAL A 400 -7.76 0.07 -15.43
C VAL A 400 -7.18 1.48 -15.41
N ALA A 401 -6.16 1.75 -14.59
CA ALA A 401 -5.49 3.05 -14.54
C ALA A 401 -4.72 3.41 -15.83
N MET A 402 -4.40 2.44 -16.70
CA MET A 402 -3.81 2.71 -18.02
C MET A 402 -4.86 2.99 -19.09
N ILE A 403 -6.08 2.45 -18.94
CA ILE A 403 -7.16 2.60 -19.92
C ILE A 403 -8.04 3.81 -19.60
N GLU A 404 -8.28 4.07 -18.32
CA GLU A 404 -9.14 5.15 -17.83
C GLU A 404 -8.31 6.24 -17.17
N ASP A 405 -8.71 7.51 -17.37
CA ASP A 405 -8.14 8.68 -16.72
C ASP A 405 -8.59 8.80 -15.24
N LEU A 406 -8.39 7.74 -14.45
CA LEU A 406 -8.76 7.64 -13.02
C LEU A 406 -8.08 8.70 -12.13
N TYR A 407 -7.13 9.48 -12.67
CA TYR A 407 -6.46 10.58 -11.97
C TYR A 407 -7.26 11.90 -11.99
N THR A 408 -8.27 12.01 -12.85
CA THR A 408 -9.05 13.24 -13.03
C THR A 408 -9.98 13.52 -11.85
N GLU A 409 -10.55 12.46 -11.25
CA GLU A 409 -11.46 12.54 -10.11
C GLU A 409 -10.75 12.16 -8.80
N ARG A 410 -10.98 12.95 -7.75
CA ARG A 410 -10.41 12.71 -6.42
C ARG A 410 -11.00 11.45 -5.79
N GLY A 411 -10.17 10.64 -5.14
CA GLY A 411 -10.61 9.39 -4.49
C GLY A 411 -11.02 8.25 -5.44
N SER A 412 -11.09 8.48 -6.77
CA SER A 412 -11.57 7.49 -7.74
C SER A 412 -10.69 6.23 -7.80
N MET A 413 -9.36 6.38 -7.77
CA MET A 413 -8.44 5.24 -7.71
C MET A 413 -8.65 4.36 -6.46
N LEU A 414 -8.90 4.96 -5.30
CA LEU A 414 -9.09 4.23 -4.05
C LEU A 414 -10.43 3.48 -4.06
N SER A 415 -11.50 4.14 -4.50
CA SER A 415 -12.83 3.52 -4.60
C SER A 415 -12.82 2.33 -5.60
N THR A 416 -12.17 2.50 -6.74
CA THR A 416 -11.96 1.45 -7.74
C THR A 416 -11.16 0.28 -7.16
N ALA A 417 -10.08 0.56 -6.42
CA ALA A 417 -9.29 -0.49 -5.78
C ALA A 417 -10.11 -1.30 -4.75
N ILE A 418 -10.96 -0.64 -3.95
CA ILE A 418 -11.85 -1.30 -2.98
C ILE A 418 -12.87 -2.20 -3.71
N PHE A 419 -13.47 -1.69 -4.80
CA PHE A 419 -14.43 -2.44 -5.60
C PHE A 419 -13.78 -3.67 -6.25
N VAL A 420 -12.62 -3.51 -6.89
CA VAL A 420 -11.84 -4.60 -7.49
C VAL A 420 -11.40 -5.61 -6.43
N TYR A 421 -11.04 -5.15 -5.22
CA TYR A 421 -10.71 -6.04 -4.11
C TYR A 421 -11.89 -6.93 -3.70
N ALA A 422 -13.11 -6.36 -3.61
CA ALA A 422 -14.31 -7.13 -3.33
C ALA A 422 -14.63 -8.13 -4.47
N ALA A 423 -14.53 -7.69 -5.72
CA ALA A 423 -14.80 -8.52 -6.90
C ALA A 423 -13.82 -9.70 -7.06
N THR A 424 -12.56 -9.53 -6.65
CA THR A 424 -11.50 -10.57 -6.72
C THR A 424 -11.48 -11.51 -5.50
N SER A 425 -12.42 -11.36 -4.55
CA SER A 425 -12.53 -12.26 -3.39
C SER A 425 -12.62 -13.77 -3.73
N PRO A 426 -13.18 -14.23 -4.88
CA PRO A 426 -13.14 -15.64 -5.25
C PRO A 426 -11.72 -16.18 -5.51
N VAL A 427 -10.79 -15.32 -5.94
CA VAL A 427 -9.37 -15.69 -6.16
C VAL A 427 -8.74 -16.13 -4.84
N ASN A 428 -8.98 -15.38 -3.77
CA ASN A 428 -8.54 -15.75 -2.42
C ASN A 428 -9.12 -17.10 -1.99
N GLY A 429 -10.42 -17.30 -2.19
CA GLY A 429 -11.12 -18.55 -1.88
C GLY A 429 -10.56 -19.76 -2.65
N TYR A 430 -10.24 -19.59 -3.93
CA TYR A 430 -9.67 -20.66 -4.77
C TYR A 430 -8.26 -21.05 -4.31
N PHE A 431 -7.32 -20.09 -4.26
CA PHE A 431 -5.92 -20.39 -3.92
C PHE A 431 -5.76 -20.80 -2.46
N GLY A 432 -6.38 -20.06 -1.52
CA GLY A 432 -6.32 -20.35 -0.09
C GLY A 432 -7.08 -21.63 0.27
N GLY A 433 -8.30 -21.80 -0.22
CA GLY A 433 -9.11 -22.99 0.04
C GLY A 433 -8.52 -24.27 -0.57
N SER A 434 -8.01 -24.20 -1.79
CA SER A 434 -7.34 -25.33 -2.46
C SER A 434 -6.09 -25.78 -1.69
N LEU A 435 -5.25 -24.84 -1.27
CA LEU A 435 -4.05 -25.14 -0.48
C LEU A 435 -4.41 -25.72 0.89
N TYR A 436 -5.42 -25.16 1.56
CA TYR A 436 -5.92 -25.66 2.85
C TYR A 436 -6.46 -27.10 2.75
N ALA A 437 -7.20 -27.40 1.68
CA ALA A 437 -7.70 -28.74 1.40
C ALA A 437 -6.56 -29.73 1.13
N ARG A 438 -5.54 -29.32 0.35
CA ARG A 438 -4.34 -30.14 0.07
C ARG A 438 -3.54 -30.47 1.34
N GLN A 439 -3.51 -29.57 2.32
CA GLN A 439 -2.87 -29.79 3.62
C GLN A 439 -3.74 -30.59 4.62
N GLY A 440 -4.85 -31.19 4.18
CA GLY A 440 -5.73 -32.00 5.04
C GLY A 440 -6.63 -31.18 5.97
N GLY A 441 -6.79 -29.88 5.70
CA GLY A 441 -7.68 -28.99 6.42
C GLY A 441 -9.15 -29.38 6.24
N ARG A 442 -9.87 -29.54 7.36
CA ARG A 442 -11.31 -29.91 7.36
C ARG A 442 -12.25 -28.75 7.63
N ARG A 443 -11.74 -27.67 8.23
CA ARG A 443 -12.54 -26.51 8.70
C ARG A 443 -12.52 -25.39 7.65
N TRP A 444 -13.04 -25.67 6.46
CA TRP A 444 -13.01 -24.74 5.32
C TRP A 444 -13.69 -23.40 5.62
N ILE A 445 -14.80 -23.40 6.39
CA ILE A 445 -15.49 -22.17 6.82
C ILE A 445 -14.56 -21.26 7.61
N LYS A 446 -13.78 -21.83 8.56
CA LYS A 446 -12.85 -21.03 9.36
C LYS A 446 -11.71 -20.44 8.52
N GLN A 447 -11.26 -21.19 7.52
CA GLN A 447 -10.25 -20.70 6.59
C GLN A 447 -10.82 -19.58 5.71
N MET A 448 -12.06 -19.69 5.24
CA MET A 448 -12.73 -18.64 4.48
C MET A 448 -12.83 -17.33 5.28
N PHE A 449 -13.29 -17.38 6.54
CA PHE A 449 -13.36 -16.19 7.39
C PHE A 449 -11.98 -15.57 7.62
N ILE A 450 -10.96 -16.38 7.92
CA ILE A 450 -9.62 -15.86 8.16
C ILE A 450 -8.99 -15.33 6.87
N GLY A 451 -9.20 -15.97 5.73
CA GLY A 451 -8.78 -15.45 4.42
C GLY A 451 -9.42 -14.11 4.07
N ALA A 452 -10.71 -13.94 4.37
CA ALA A 452 -11.44 -12.71 4.06
C ALA A 452 -11.08 -11.53 4.98
N PHE A 453 -10.90 -11.78 6.29
CA PHE A 453 -10.72 -10.71 7.28
C PHE A 453 -9.27 -10.47 7.70
N LEU A 454 -8.32 -11.37 7.44
CA LEU A 454 -6.94 -11.22 7.95
C LEU A 454 -6.27 -9.94 7.45
N ILE A 455 -6.24 -9.72 6.13
CA ILE A 455 -5.60 -8.52 5.57
C ILE A 455 -6.40 -7.25 5.90
N PRO A 456 -7.73 -7.18 5.68
CA PRO A 456 -8.49 -5.99 6.04
C PRO A 456 -8.37 -5.64 7.52
N ALA A 457 -8.42 -6.63 8.43
CA ALA A 457 -8.25 -6.36 9.86
C ALA A 457 -6.85 -5.84 10.21
N MET A 458 -5.79 -6.36 9.58
CA MET A 458 -4.44 -5.82 9.78
C MET A 458 -4.33 -4.38 9.26
N VAL A 459 -4.86 -4.09 8.07
CA VAL A 459 -4.84 -2.74 7.47
C VAL A 459 -5.67 -1.76 8.29
N CYS A 460 -6.89 -2.13 8.70
CA CYS A 460 -7.72 -1.30 9.55
C CYS A 460 -7.08 -1.08 10.93
N GLY A 461 -6.42 -2.09 11.50
CA GLY A 461 -5.72 -1.97 12.78
C GLY A 461 -4.54 -1.00 12.71
N THR A 462 -3.71 -1.09 11.66
CA THR A 462 -2.61 -0.13 11.45
C THR A 462 -3.12 1.27 11.13
N ALA A 463 -4.14 1.39 10.29
CA ALA A 463 -4.76 2.67 9.96
C ALA A 463 -5.36 3.34 11.20
N PHE A 464 -6.06 2.59 12.06
CA PHE A 464 -6.62 3.11 13.32
C PHE A 464 -5.53 3.61 14.27
N PHE A 465 -4.43 2.86 14.41
CA PHE A 465 -3.30 3.28 15.24
C PHE A 465 -2.65 4.57 14.72
N ILE A 466 -2.42 4.65 13.41
CA ILE A 466 -1.89 5.86 12.76
C ILE A 466 -2.88 7.02 12.92
N ASN A 467 -4.18 6.77 12.78
CA ASN A 467 -5.23 7.77 12.94
C ASN A 467 -5.24 8.36 14.35
N PHE A 468 -5.03 7.54 15.38
CA PHE A 468 -4.91 8.01 16.77
C PHE A 468 -3.74 8.99 16.95
N ILE A 469 -2.58 8.70 16.34
CA ILE A 469 -1.43 9.60 16.34
C ILE A 469 -1.75 10.88 15.54
N ALA A 470 -2.40 10.75 14.39
CA ALA A 470 -2.77 11.89 13.55
C ALA A 470 -3.71 12.87 14.27
N ILE A 471 -4.70 12.35 15.00
CA ILE A 471 -5.63 13.15 15.82
C ILE A 471 -4.86 13.88 16.93
N TYR A 472 -3.92 13.20 17.60
CA TYR A 472 -3.11 13.81 18.66
C TYR A 472 -2.30 15.02 18.16
N TYR A 473 -1.81 14.98 16.92
CA TYR A 473 -1.06 16.08 16.30
C TYR A 473 -1.94 17.06 15.51
N HIS A 474 -3.26 16.94 15.55
CA HIS A 474 -4.18 17.76 14.75
C HIS A 474 -3.86 17.77 13.24
N ALA A 475 -3.34 16.65 12.72
CA ALA A 475 -3.03 16.53 11.30
C ALA A 475 -4.31 16.55 10.45
N SER A 476 -4.25 17.15 9.27
CA SER A 476 -5.38 17.24 8.33
C SER A 476 -5.92 15.89 7.88
N ARG A 477 -5.05 14.89 7.73
CA ARG A 477 -5.45 13.53 7.29
C ARG A 477 -6.02 12.65 8.41
N ALA A 478 -6.29 13.23 9.58
CA ALA A 478 -6.95 12.51 10.66
C ALA A 478 -8.43 12.32 10.31
N ILE A 479 -8.90 11.08 10.28
CA ILE A 479 -10.31 10.75 10.08
C ILE A 479 -11.04 11.00 11.42
N PRO A 480 -11.96 11.98 11.50
CA PRO A 480 -12.69 12.25 12.73
C PRO A 480 -13.63 11.09 13.07
N PHE A 481 -13.73 10.73 14.35
CA PHE A 481 -14.58 9.62 14.82
C PHE A 481 -16.07 9.99 14.92
N GLY A 482 -16.46 11.20 14.52
CA GLY A 482 -17.84 11.65 14.40
C GLY A 482 -17.93 12.64 13.26
N THR A 483 -18.85 12.38 12.33
CA THR A 483 -19.37 13.39 11.40
C THR A 483 -20.63 14.00 12.00
#